data_AF-A0A317Z647-F1
#
_entry.id   AF-A0A317Z647-F1
#
_cell.length_a   1.000
_cell.length_b   1.000
_cell.length_c   1.000
_cell.angle_alpha   90.00
_cell.angle_beta   90.00
_cell.angle_gamma   90.00
#
_symmetry.space_group_name_H-M   'P 1'
#
loop_
_entity.id
_entity.type
_entity.pdbx_description
1 polymer ?
#
loop_
_entity_poly.entity_id
_entity_poly.type
_entity_poly.pdbx_seq_one_letter_code
_entity_poly.pdbx_strand_id
1 'polypeptide(L)'
;TYTGEATHPTLSGKQKADYDMFFLLTLTANVIGKTAEKDWRVNDGVVSVVSSQHPYNQAWVEATDEIQKGVWQVMPVQEGWDHLDFIGLDTNDTSRSQDELKNFWHSIAEDLVKSEETTK
;
A
#
# COMPACT_ATOMS: atom_id res chain seq x y z
N THR A 1 -5.97 5.23 5.18
CA THR A 1 -5.33 3.92 4.90
C THR A 1 -4.07 4.19 4.13
N TYR A 2 -3.06 3.35 4.29
CA TYR A 2 -1.84 3.36 3.48
C TYR A 2 -1.81 2.06 2.68
N THR A 3 -1.56 2.15 1.39
CA THR A 3 -1.64 1.03 0.45
C THR A 3 -0.40 1.04 -0.43
N GLY A 4 0.24 -0.12 -0.61
CA GLY A 4 1.36 -0.29 -1.52
C GLY A 4 0.97 -1.07 -2.77
N GLU A 5 1.81 -0.97 -3.79
CA GLU A 5 1.84 -1.90 -4.92
C GLU A 5 3.28 -2.27 -5.25
N ALA A 6 3.53 -3.51 -5.67
CA ALA A 6 4.84 -3.98 -6.09
C ALA A 6 4.70 -4.97 -7.28
N THR A 7 3.82 -4.62 -8.22
CA THR A 7 3.59 -5.41 -9.43
C THR A 7 3.45 -4.54 -10.67
N HIS A 8 3.92 -5.03 -11.81
CA HIS A 8 3.79 -4.36 -13.10
C HIS A 8 2.93 -5.14 -14.12
N PRO A 9 2.25 -4.44 -15.04
CA PRO A 9 1.42 -5.07 -16.05
C PRO A 9 2.28 -5.81 -17.10
N THR A 10 1.82 -6.99 -17.47
CA THR A 10 2.33 -7.76 -18.61
C THR A 10 1.56 -7.42 -19.89
N LEU A 11 2.09 -7.81 -21.06
CA LEU A 11 1.39 -7.67 -22.35
C LEU A 11 0.00 -8.32 -22.39
N SER A 12 -0.27 -9.30 -21.51
CA SER A 12 -1.56 -9.98 -21.40
C SER A 12 -2.55 -9.30 -20.45
N GLY A 13 -2.17 -8.18 -19.83
CA GLY A 13 -2.95 -7.48 -18.81
C GLY A 13 -3.01 -8.20 -17.45
N LYS A 14 -2.16 -9.22 -17.24
CA LYS A 14 -1.88 -9.80 -15.91
C LYS A 14 -0.83 -8.96 -15.20
N GLN A 15 -0.80 -9.01 -13.88
CA GLN A 15 0.23 -8.39 -13.05
C GLN A 15 1.31 -9.41 -12.68
N LYS A 16 2.57 -8.96 -12.60
CA LYS A 16 3.71 -9.77 -12.19
C LYS A 16 4.48 -9.04 -11.10
N ALA A 17 5.01 -9.77 -10.13
CA ALA A 17 5.91 -9.24 -9.11
C ALA A 17 7.04 -8.40 -9.72
N ASP A 18 7.29 -7.25 -9.12
CA ASP A 18 8.48 -6.44 -9.40
C ASP A 18 9.75 -7.16 -8.93
N TYR A 19 10.91 -6.70 -9.43
CA TYR A 19 12.19 -7.33 -9.14
C TYR A 19 12.60 -7.19 -7.67
N ASP A 20 12.25 -6.06 -7.06
CA ASP A 20 12.67 -5.69 -5.71
C ASP A 20 11.71 -6.22 -4.63
N MET A 21 10.61 -6.88 -5.02
CA MET A 21 9.69 -7.53 -4.08
C MET A 21 10.40 -8.64 -3.29
N PHE A 22 10.07 -8.73 -2.00
CA PHE A 22 10.54 -9.77 -1.11
C PHE A 22 10.25 -11.15 -1.69
N PHE A 23 11.31 -11.95 -1.86
CA PHE A 23 11.26 -13.14 -2.71
C PHE A 23 10.15 -14.15 -2.31
N LEU A 24 9.80 -14.22 -1.02
CA LEU A 24 8.76 -15.13 -0.53
C LEU A 24 7.35 -14.69 -0.97
N LEU A 25 7.13 -13.41 -1.28
CA LEU A 25 5.85 -12.87 -1.73
C LEU A 25 5.64 -13.02 -3.24
N THR A 26 6.71 -13.23 -4.02
CA THR A 26 6.63 -13.37 -5.48
C THR A 26 5.63 -14.42 -5.94
N LEU A 27 5.49 -15.54 -5.22
CA LEU A 27 4.51 -16.57 -5.59
C LEU A 27 3.07 -16.08 -5.42
N THR A 28 2.75 -15.49 -4.27
CA THR A 28 1.40 -14.99 -3.98
C THR A 28 1.06 -13.79 -4.86
N ALA A 29 2.02 -12.91 -5.11
CA ALA A 29 1.87 -11.76 -6.02
C ALA A 29 1.40 -12.17 -7.41
N ASN A 30 2.05 -13.20 -7.97
CA ASN A 30 1.73 -13.72 -9.30
C ASN A 30 0.43 -14.53 -9.32
N VAL A 31 0.00 -15.09 -8.18
CA VAL A 31 -1.31 -15.74 -8.03
C VAL A 31 -2.44 -14.72 -8.03
N ILE A 32 -2.27 -13.62 -7.30
CA ILE A 32 -3.22 -12.50 -7.29
C ILE A 32 -3.24 -11.82 -8.67
N GLY A 33 -2.07 -11.60 -9.27
CA GLY A 33 -1.93 -10.91 -10.56
C GLY A 33 -2.56 -11.61 -11.77
N LYS A 34 -3.04 -12.86 -11.62
CA LYS A 34 -3.71 -13.64 -12.66
C LYS A 34 -5.19 -13.94 -12.38
N THR A 35 -5.79 -13.33 -11.35
CA THR A 35 -7.23 -13.49 -11.04
C THR A 35 -8.10 -13.09 -12.24
N ALA A 36 -9.34 -13.60 -12.27
CA ALA A 36 -10.26 -13.30 -13.36
C ALA A 36 -10.68 -11.82 -13.34
N GLU A 37 -10.87 -11.29 -12.15
CA GLU A 37 -11.24 -9.92 -11.83
C GLU A 37 -10.03 -8.99 -12.02
N LYS A 38 -10.03 -8.21 -13.11
CA LYS A 38 -8.86 -7.39 -13.49
C LYS A 38 -8.46 -6.38 -12.42
N ASP A 39 -9.44 -5.79 -11.75
CA ASP A 39 -9.23 -4.73 -10.75
C ASP A 39 -8.54 -5.27 -9.48
N TRP A 40 -8.54 -6.59 -9.27
CA TRP A 40 -7.90 -7.24 -8.13
C TRP A 40 -6.43 -7.60 -8.37
N ARG A 41 -5.91 -7.41 -9.59
CA ARG A 41 -4.60 -7.95 -9.96
C ARG A 41 -3.43 -7.16 -9.39
N VAL A 42 -3.56 -5.84 -9.26
CA VAL A 42 -2.50 -4.99 -8.71
C VAL A 42 -2.39 -5.24 -7.22
N ASN A 43 -1.20 -5.54 -6.72
CA ASN A 43 -1.02 -5.98 -5.34
C ASN A 43 0.39 -5.69 -4.78
N ASP A 44 0.52 -5.77 -3.46
CA ASP A 44 1.76 -5.60 -2.69
C ASP A 44 2.48 -6.93 -2.40
N GLY A 45 2.10 -8.00 -3.10
CA GLY A 45 2.60 -9.35 -2.89
C GLY A 45 1.64 -10.28 -2.17
N VAL A 46 0.76 -9.76 -1.30
CA VAL A 46 -0.22 -10.58 -0.55
C VAL A 46 -1.63 -9.99 -0.51
N VAL A 47 -1.78 -8.68 -0.68
CA VAL A 47 -3.06 -7.96 -0.65
C VAL A 47 -3.20 -7.13 -1.92
N SER A 48 -4.34 -7.26 -2.59
CA SER A 48 -4.68 -6.40 -3.74
C SER A 48 -4.86 -4.95 -3.30
N VAL A 49 -4.44 -3.99 -4.14
CA VAL A 49 -4.59 -2.55 -3.87
C VAL A 49 -6.03 -2.19 -3.51
N VAL A 50 -7.00 -2.65 -4.31
CA VAL A 50 -8.44 -2.42 -4.08
C VAL A 50 -8.95 -2.96 -2.74
N SER A 51 -8.26 -3.94 -2.14
CA SER A 51 -8.62 -4.48 -0.82
C SER A 51 -8.03 -3.67 0.33
N SER A 52 -6.91 -2.99 0.11
CA SER A 52 -6.18 -2.22 1.15
C SER A 52 -6.69 -0.78 1.27
N GLN A 53 -7.22 -0.22 0.18
CA GLN A 53 -7.69 1.17 0.13
C GLN A 53 -8.79 1.46 1.16
N HIS A 54 -9.88 0.69 1.18
CA HIS A 54 -10.94 0.84 2.18
C HIS A 54 -11.86 -0.39 2.15
N PRO A 55 -12.63 -0.65 3.22
CA PRO A 55 -13.68 -1.66 3.19
C PRO A 55 -14.78 -1.32 2.17
N TYR A 56 -15.35 -2.34 1.54
CA TYR A 56 -16.53 -2.17 0.69
C TYR A 56 -17.72 -1.65 1.49
N ASN A 57 -18.54 -0.81 0.86
CA ASN A 57 -19.77 -0.23 1.42
C ASN A 57 -19.55 0.65 2.67
N GLN A 58 -18.34 1.18 2.88
CA GLN A 58 -18.04 2.18 3.89
C GLN A 58 -17.66 3.51 3.23
N ALA A 59 -17.98 4.62 3.89
CA ALA A 59 -17.66 5.94 3.38
C ALA A 59 -16.14 6.14 3.33
N TRP A 60 -15.64 6.68 2.22
CA TRP A 60 -14.23 7.00 2.03
C TRP A 60 -14.07 8.29 1.22
N VAL A 61 -12.91 8.93 1.37
CA VAL A 61 -12.47 10.10 0.61
C VAL A 61 -10.98 9.97 0.31
N GLU A 62 -10.49 10.63 -0.73
CA GLU A 62 -9.05 10.85 -0.89
C GLU A 62 -8.54 11.68 0.29
N ALA A 63 -7.40 11.29 0.84
CA ALA A 63 -6.81 12.01 1.96
C ALA A 63 -6.30 13.39 1.53
N THR A 64 -6.45 14.36 2.43
CA THR A 64 -5.95 15.73 2.29
C THR A 64 -5.29 16.13 3.61
N ASP A 65 -4.75 17.34 3.69
CA ASP A 65 -4.22 17.87 4.96
C ASP A 65 -5.31 18.13 6.02
N GLU A 66 -6.59 18.13 5.63
CA GLU A 66 -7.72 18.29 6.54
C GLU A 66 -8.19 16.94 7.10
N ILE A 67 -8.23 16.84 8.43
CA ILE A 67 -8.69 15.63 9.14
C ILE A 67 -10.22 15.53 9.11
N GLN A 68 -10.73 14.44 8.52
CA GLN A 68 -12.16 14.12 8.47
C GLN A 68 -12.51 12.91 9.35
N LYS A 69 -13.43 13.10 10.31
CA LYS A 69 -13.86 12.03 11.23
C LYS A 69 -14.95 11.15 10.59
N GLY A 70 -14.92 9.85 10.90
CA GLY A 70 -15.97 8.91 10.52
C GLY A 70 -15.92 8.44 9.06
N VAL A 71 -14.85 8.76 8.33
CA VAL A 71 -14.65 8.41 6.92
C VAL A 71 -13.25 7.82 6.73
N TRP A 72 -13.10 6.83 5.86
CA TRP A 72 -11.79 6.32 5.50
C TRP A 72 -11.06 7.32 4.60
N GLN A 73 -9.99 7.93 5.10
CA GLN A 73 -9.15 8.83 4.33
C GLN A 73 -8.07 7.99 3.63
N VAL A 74 -8.18 7.83 2.31
CA VAL A 74 -7.33 6.96 1.49
C VAL A 74 -6.13 7.75 1.00
N MET A 75 -4.93 7.35 1.45
CA MET A 75 -3.68 7.99 1.02
C MET A 75 -3.32 7.56 -0.39
N PRO A 76 -2.49 8.32 -1.12
CA PRO A 76 -1.90 7.88 -2.38
C PRO A 76 -1.23 6.51 -2.25
N VAL A 77 -1.32 5.70 -3.31
CA VAL A 77 -0.69 4.37 -3.35
C VAL A 77 0.83 4.54 -3.39
N GLN A 78 1.54 3.77 -2.57
CA GLN A 78 3.00 3.74 -2.53
C GLN A 78 3.50 2.79 -3.62
N GLU A 79 3.94 3.37 -4.74
CA GLU A 79 4.48 2.62 -5.88
C GLU A 79 5.80 1.93 -5.51
N GLY A 80 5.91 0.66 -5.85
CA GLY A 80 7.07 -0.19 -5.58
C GLY A 80 7.18 -0.70 -4.14
N TRP A 81 6.25 -0.36 -3.24
CA TRP A 81 6.23 -0.85 -1.87
C TRP A 81 5.47 -2.18 -1.78
N ASP A 82 6.18 -3.22 -1.40
CA ASP A 82 5.58 -4.50 -1.06
C ASP A 82 5.05 -4.53 0.38
N HIS A 83 4.43 -5.64 0.76
CA HIS A 83 3.77 -5.76 2.05
C HIS A 83 4.70 -5.67 3.26
N LEU A 84 5.98 -6.03 3.10
CA LEU A 84 6.98 -6.06 4.17
C LEU A 84 7.82 -4.78 4.23
N ASP A 85 7.85 -3.97 3.17
CA ASP A 85 8.50 -2.67 3.15
C ASP A 85 7.94 -1.73 4.22
N PHE A 86 6.62 -1.75 4.43
CA PHE A 86 5.93 -0.96 5.47
C PHE A 86 6.47 -1.20 6.89
N ILE A 87 7.10 -2.35 7.12
CA ILE A 87 7.64 -2.76 8.42
C ILE A 87 9.15 -3.04 8.39
N GLY A 88 9.82 -2.76 7.27
CA GLY A 88 11.27 -2.89 7.12
C GLY A 88 11.79 -4.33 7.25
N LEU A 89 10.98 -5.33 6.89
CA LEU A 89 11.39 -6.73 6.95
C LEU A 89 11.95 -7.27 5.63
N ASP A 90 11.81 -6.55 4.52
CA ASP A 90 12.57 -6.86 3.32
C ASP A 90 14.01 -6.34 3.46
N THR A 91 14.90 -7.20 3.94
CA THR A 91 16.32 -6.86 4.09
C THR A 91 17.11 -6.92 2.79
N ASN A 92 16.51 -7.40 1.70
CA ASN A 92 17.16 -7.58 0.40
C ASN A 92 16.78 -6.49 -0.59
N ASP A 93 15.70 -5.74 -0.34
CA ASP A 93 15.35 -4.56 -1.12
C ASP A 93 16.36 -3.42 -0.87
N THR A 94 17.07 -3.03 -1.94
CA THR A 94 18.01 -1.89 -1.94
C THR A 94 17.39 -0.59 -2.47
N SER A 95 16.20 -0.67 -3.04
CA SER A 95 15.39 0.44 -3.57
C SER A 95 14.61 1.15 -2.47
N ARG A 96 14.39 0.51 -1.31
CA ARG A 96 13.83 1.11 -0.09
C ARG A 96 14.93 1.46 0.91
N SER A 97 14.90 2.70 1.42
CA SER A 97 15.89 3.16 2.40
C SER A 97 15.35 3.20 3.83
N GLN A 98 16.24 3.04 4.81
CA GLN A 98 15.85 3.20 6.22
C GLN A 98 15.30 4.60 6.54
N ASP A 99 15.81 5.64 5.87
CA ASP A 99 15.34 7.00 6.10
C ASP A 99 13.97 7.26 5.47
N GLU A 100 13.69 6.64 4.31
CA GLU A 100 12.35 6.61 3.71
C GLU A 100 11.34 5.96 4.67
N LEU A 101 11.66 4.78 5.23
CA LEU A 101 10.81 4.11 6.22
C LEU A 101 10.60 4.95 7.48
N LYS A 102 11.65 5.57 8.03
CA LYS A 102 11.51 6.49 9.18
C LYS A 102 10.58 7.66 8.86
N ASN A 103 10.73 8.27 7.70
CA ASN A 103 9.91 9.41 7.29
C ASN A 103 8.43 9.00 7.13
N PHE A 104 8.17 7.82 6.60
CA PHE A 104 6.81 7.25 6.54
C PHE A 104 6.18 7.10 7.94
N TRP A 105 6.92 6.55 8.90
CA TRP A 105 6.40 6.41 10.27
C TRP A 105 6.28 7.75 11.00
N HIS A 106 7.17 8.71 10.73
CA HIS A 106 7.05 10.07 11.27
C HIS A 106 5.82 10.80 10.72
N SER A 107 5.50 10.66 9.43
CA SER A 107 4.29 11.30 8.86
C SER A 107 3.01 10.76 9.48
N ILE A 108 2.93 9.44 9.73
CA ILE A 108 1.81 8.84 10.47
C ILE A 108 1.71 9.46 11.88
N ALA A 109 2.82 9.61 12.58
CA ALA A 109 2.84 10.21 13.91
C ALA A 109 2.38 11.68 13.89
N GLU A 110 2.79 12.45 12.89
CA GLU A 110 2.33 13.84 12.70
C GLU A 110 0.82 13.91 12.45
N ASP A 111 0.29 13.04 11.60
CA ASP A 111 -1.15 12.99 11.30
C ASP A 111 -1.98 12.58 12.53
N LEU A 112 -1.44 11.71 13.39
CA LEU A 112 -2.04 11.37 14.67
C LEU A 112 -2.10 12.58 15.61
N VAL A 113 -1.01 13.36 15.72
CA VAL A 113 -0.98 14.58 16.54
C VAL A 113 -1.99 15.62 16.03
N LYS A 114 -2.09 15.84 14.71
CA LYS A 114 -3.13 16.72 14.13
C LYS A 114 -4.53 16.25 14.50
N SER A 115 -4.77 14.93 14.46
CA SER A 115 -6.07 14.34 14.83
C SER A 115 -6.42 14.58 16.31
N GLU A 116 -5.45 14.53 17.22
CA GLU A 116 -5.65 14.86 18.64
C GLU A 116 -6.12 16.31 18.84
N GLU A 117 -5.58 17.26 18.06
CA GLU A 117 -5.97 18.67 18.13
C GLU A 117 -7.44 18.88 17.74
N THR A 118 -7.95 18.11 16.78
CA THR A 118 -9.36 18.18 16.34
C THR A 118 -10.36 17.51 17.30
N THR A 119 -9.86 16.81 18.33
CA THR A 119 -10.69 16.02 19.27
C THR A 119 -10.83 16.69 20.64
N LYS A 120 -10.16 17.82 20.86
CA LYS A 120 -10.39 18.69 22.01
C LYS A 120 -11.71 19.46 21.87
#